data_AF-A0A7L1XLB5-F1
#
_entry.id   AF-A0A7L1XLB5-F1
#
_cell.length_a   1.000
_cell.length_b   1.000
_cell.length_c   1.000
_cell.angle_alpha   90.00
_cell.angle_beta   90.00
_cell.angle_gamma   90.00
#
_symmetry.space_group_name_H-M   'P 1'
#
loop_
_entity.id
_entity.type
_entity.pdbx_description
1 polymer ?
#
loop_
_entity_poly.entity_id
_entity_poly.type
_entity_poly.pdbx_seq_one_letter_code
_entity_poly.pdbx_strand_id
1 'polypeptide(L)'
;MNTSNNCSATNLEVYYHVRLIEFILYSLIFFFGAIFNALALWVFFCKIKKWTETKVYVINLVFSDFFVVCTLPSMSYLLWSKSTRNELCQFIEAMYIINMVVSIYIISFISIDRYIAIKHPLKARTFRSPSKAALLCGLLWVFVIIGTTSNIRQRHAALCFGKDTTTPTALSLLSIFIAF
;
A
#
# COMPACT_ATOMS: atom_id res chain seq x y z
N MET A 1 5.50 37.56 38.01
CA MET A 1 6.26 36.93 36.92
C MET A 1 5.29 36.10 36.10
N ASN A 2 4.95 36.55 34.88
CA ASN A 2 4.01 35.87 33.97
C ASN A 2 4.76 34.78 33.20
N THR A 3 4.74 33.56 33.72
CA THR A 3 5.35 32.40 33.08
C THR A 3 4.32 31.66 32.23
N SER A 4 4.45 31.86 30.91
CA SER A 4 4.25 30.85 29.84
C SER A 4 2.89 30.17 29.66
N ASN A 5 1.97 30.83 28.93
CA ASN A 5 0.89 30.16 28.17
C ASN A 5 1.31 29.77 26.73
N ASN A 6 2.57 30.02 26.36
CA ASN A 6 3.07 29.84 24.99
C ASN A 6 3.31 28.37 24.59
N CYS A 7 3.32 27.43 25.54
CA CYS A 7 3.46 26.00 25.25
C CYS A 7 2.20 25.36 24.64
N SER A 8 1.00 25.91 24.82
CA SER A 8 -0.22 25.33 24.20
C SER A 8 -0.53 25.94 22.83
N ALA A 9 -0.26 27.23 22.64
CA ALA A 9 -0.54 27.92 21.37
C ALA A 9 0.34 27.41 20.23
N THR A 10 1.64 27.24 20.47
CA THR A 10 2.61 26.72 19.48
C THR A 10 2.29 25.29 19.05
N ASN A 11 1.89 24.41 19.97
CA ASN A 11 1.53 23.04 19.65
C ASN A 11 0.23 22.94 18.82
N LEU A 12 -0.74 23.83 19.06
CA LEU A 12 -2.00 23.86 18.31
C LEU A 12 -1.79 24.37 16.87
N GLU A 13 -0.98 25.41 16.69
CA GLU A 13 -0.61 25.92 15.37
C GLU A 13 0.16 24.89 14.56
N VAL A 14 1.17 24.25 15.15
CA VAL A 14 1.93 23.16 14.51
C VAL A 14 0.98 22.01 14.11
N TYR A 15 0.05 21.62 14.98
CA TYR A 15 -0.91 20.55 14.68
C TYR A 15 -1.85 20.90 13.51
N TYR A 16 -2.30 22.16 13.44
CA TYR A 16 -3.11 22.66 12.34
C TYR A 16 -2.34 22.66 11.02
N HIS A 17 -1.12 23.17 11.01
CA HIS A 17 -0.26 23.19 9.81
C HIS A 17 0.04 21.79 9.31
N VAL A 18 0.37 20.84 10.20
CA VAL A 18 0.60 19.44 9.82
C VAL A 18 -0.62 18.84 9.16
N ARG A 19 -1.82 19.00 9.76
CA ARG A 19 -3.06 18.45 9.17
C ARG A 19 -3.45 19.10 7.84
N LEU A 20 -3.22 20.41 7.71
CA LEU A 20 -3.49 21.11 6.46
C LEU A 20 -2.56 20.59 5.35
N ILE A 21 -1.27 20.41 5.65
CA ILE A 21 -0.30 19.83 4.73
C ILE A 21 -0.70 18.40 4.36
N GLU A 22 -1.04 17.55 5.33
CA GLU A 22 -1.53 16.17 5.07
C GLU A 22 -2.75 16.17 4.15
N PHE A 23 -3.73 17.03 4.41
CA PHE A 23 -4.93 17.12 3.59
C PHE A 23 -4.62 17.54 2.14
N ILE A 24 -3.76 18.54 1.96
CA ILE A 24 -3.31 18.99 0.64
C ILE A 24 -2.58 17.85 -0.08
N LEU A 25 -1.64 17.19 0.60
CA LEU A 25 -0.88 16.09 0.02
C LEU A 25 -1.78 14.91 -0.36
N TYR A 26 -2.67 14.47 0.52
CA TYR A 26 -3.61 13.38 0.22
C TYR A 26 -4.55 13.72 -0.92
N SER A 27 -5.00 14.97 -1.03
CA SER A 27 -5.83 15.43 -2.14
C SER A 27 -5.08 15.43 -3.47
N LEU A 28 -3.83 15.91 -3.47
CA LEU A 28 -2.97 15.88 -4.67
C LEU A 28 -2.63 14.45 -5.09
N ILE A 29 -2.25 13.60 -4.14
CA ILE A 29 -1.95 12.19 -4.40
C ILE A 29 -3.20 11.47 -4.90
N PHE A 30 -4.38 11.76 -4.33
CA PHE A 30 -5.64 11.25 -4.84
C PHE A 30 -5.86 11.64 -6.30
N PHE A 31 -5.79 12.93 -6.62
CA PHE A 31 -6.09 13.42 -7.96
C PHE A 31 -5.10 12.86 -9.00
N PHE A 32 -3.80 13.05 -8.79
CA PHE A 32 -2.79 12.59 -9.74
C PHE A 32 -2.67 11.08 -9.75
N GLY A 33 -2.70 10.43 -8.59
CA GLY A 33 -2.61 8.99 -8.47
C GLY A 33 -3.80 8.28 -9.10
N ALA A 34 -5.02 8.77 -8.93
CA ALA A 34 -6.20 8.17 -9.56
C ALA A 34 -6.12 8.29 -11.09
N ILE A 35 -5.75 9.47 -11.60
CA ILE A 35 -5.60 9.71 -13.04
C ILE A 35 -4.53 8.80 -13.63
N PHE A 36 -3.31 8.80 -13.06
CA PHE A 36 -2.19 8.05 -13.63
C PHE A 36 -2.38 6.53 -13.49
N ASN A 37 -2.87 6.04 -12.35
CA ASN A 37 -3.11 4.61 -12.19
C ASN A 37 -4.29 4.11 -13.05
N ALA A 38 -5.38 4.88 -13.16
CA ALA A 38 -6.49 4.51 -14.05
C ALA A 38 -6.06 4.51 -15.53
N LEU A 39 -5.29 5.52 -15.95
CA LEU A 39 -4.73 5.57 -17.30
C LEU A 39 -3.79 4.39 -17.57
N ALA A 40 -2.94 4.04 -16.59
CA ALA A 40 -2.06 2.88 -16.70
C ALA A 40 -2.86 1.59 -16.85
N LEU A 41 -3.88 1.33 -16.02
CA LEU A 41 -4.77 0.18 -16.16
C LEU A 41 -5.41 0.16 -17.55
N TRP A 42 -5.97 1.27 -17.99
CA TRP A 42 -6.57 1.40 -19.33
C TRP A 42 -5.58 1.04 -20.44
N VAL A 43 -4.35 1.56 -20.40
CA VAL A 43 -3.31 1.24 -21.38
C VAL A 43 -2.94 -0.25 -21.35
N PHE A 44 -2.77 -0.83 -20.16
CA PHE A 44 -2.43 -2.25 -20.03
C PHE A 44 -3.55 -3.17 -20.51
N PHE A 45 -4.82 -2.84 -20.26
CA PHE A 45 -5.94 -3.67 -20.71
C PHE A 45 -6.29 -3.45 -22.19
N CYS A 46 -6.29 -2.20 -22.67
CA CYS A 46 -6.84 -1.87 -23.99
C CYS A 46 -5.79 -1.68 -25.09
N LYS A 47 -4.56 -1.25 -24.76
CA LYS A 47 -3.53 -0.96 -25.78
C LYS A 47 -2.50 -2.07 -25.93
N ILE A 48 -2.09 -2.69 -24.83
CA ILE A 48 -1.04 -3.70 -24.86
C ILE A 48 -1.67 -5.08 -25.03
N LYS A 49 -1.66 -5.65 -26.25
CA LYS A 49 -2.25 -6.98 -26.50
C LYS A 49 -1.41 -8.15 -25.99
N LYS A 50 -0.08 -7.99 -25.92
CA LYS A 50 0.84 -9.06 -25.50
C LYS A 50 0.79 -9.25 -23.98
N TRP A 51 0.49 -10.47 -23.55
CA TRP A 51 0.57 -10.86 -22.14
C TRP A 51 1.99 -11.34 -21.81
N THR A 52 2.66 -10.60 -20.94
CA THR A 52 3.99 -10.93 -20.40
C THR A 52 3.91 -10.99 -18.88
N GLU A 53 4.89 -11.63 -18.25
CA GLU A 53 5.05 -11.72 -16.80
C GLU A 53 5.11 -10.33 -16.18
N THR A 54 5.96 -9.46 -16.75
CA THR A 54 6.08 -8.07 -16.33
C THR A 54 4.75 -7.33 -16.42
N LYS A 55 3.95 -7.58 -17.47
CA LYS A 55 2.62 -6.97 -17.60
C LYS A 55 1.69 -7.44 -16.48
N VAL A 56 1.70 -8.73 -16.12
CA VAL A 56 0.90 -9.25 -15.00
C VAL A 56 1.31 -8.60 -13.69
N TYR A 57 2.62 -8.53 -13.40
CA TYR A 57 3.13 -7.87 -12.20
C TYR A 57 2.73 -6.40 -12.12
N VAL A 58 2.94 -5.65 -13.20
CA VAL A 58 2.62 -4.22 -13.23
C VAL A 58 1.12 -3.97 -13.14
N ILE A 59 0.26 -4.79 -13.74
CA ILE A 59 -1.20 -4.66 -13.55
C ILE A 59 -1.58 -4.84 -12.08
N ASN A 60 -1.02 -5.83 -11.39
CA ASN A 60 -1.30 -6.05 -9.97
C ASN A 60 -0.83 -4.87 -9.10
N LEU A 61 0.34 -4.31 -9.42
CA LEU A 61 0.88 -3.11 -8.75
C LEU A 61 -0.06 -1.92 -8.92
N VAL A 62 -0.37 -1.55 -10.18
CA VAL A 62 -1.22 -0.39 -10.50
C VAL A 62 -2.64 -0.57 -9.97
N PHE A 63 -3.16 -1.80 -10.00
CA PHE A 63 -4.46 -2.11 -9.41
C PHE A 63 -4.46 -1.82 -7.91
N SER A 64 -3.48 -2.34 -7.18
CA SER A 64 -3.33 -2.09 -5.74
C SER A 64 -3.16 -0.60 -5.42
N ASP A 65 -2.31 0.10 -6.16
CA ASP A 65 -2.07 1.54 -5.98
C ASP A 65 -3.35 2.36 -6.24
N PHE A 66 -4.15 1.96 -7.23
CA PHE A 66 -5.42 2.61 -7.50
C PHE A 66 -6.38 2.51 -6.29
N PHE A 67 -6.50 1.34 -5.65
CA PHE A 67 -7.36 1.20 -4.47
C PHE A 67 -6.90 2.05 -3.30
N VAL A 68 -5.60 2.04 -2.97
CA VAL A 68 -5.12 2.82 -1.83
C VAL A 68 -5.25 4.32 -2.09
N VAL A 69 -5.03 4.77 -3.32
CA VAL A 69 -5.19 6.18 -3.67
C VAL A 69 -6.65 6.60 -3.52
N CYS A 70 -7.60 5.75 -3.91
CA CYS A 70 -9.03 6.00 -3.70
C CYS A 70 -9.45 6.08 -2.22
N THR A 71 -8.70 5.47 -1.29
CA THR A 71 -9.02 5.55 0.15
C THR A 71 -8.43 6.79 0.83
N LEU A 72 -7.48 7.50 0.21
CA LEU A 72 -6.81 8.68 0.80
C LEU A 72 -7.76 9.82 1.20
N PRO A 73 -8.81 10.19 0.44
CA PRO A 73 -9.76 11.22 0.87
C PRO A 73 -10.53 10.81 2.13
N SER A 74 -10.90 9.54 2.24
CA SER A 74 -11.56 9.00 3.43
C SER A 74 -10.59 8.96 4.62
N MET A 75 -9.32 8.65 4.37
CA MET A 75 -8.27 8.68 5.39
C MET A 75 -8.08 10.10 5.95
N SER A 76 -8.04 11.13 5.09
CA SER A 76 -7.90 12.52 5.53
C SER A 76 -9.06 12.95 6.44
N TYR A 77 -10.29 12.56 6.09
CA TYR A 77 -11.47 12.82 6.90
C TYR A 77 -11.42 12.14 8.27
N LEU A 78 -11.03 10.86 8.33
CA LEU A 78 -10.96 10.11 9.59
C LEU A 78 -9.85 10.63 10.51
N LEU A 79 -8.70 11.02 9.96
CA LEU A 79 -7.64 11.68 10.72
C LEU A 79 -8.14 13.02 11.25
N TRP A 80 -8.86 13.79 10.44
CA TRP A 80 -9.40 15.09 10.86
C TRP A 80 -10.38 14.96 12.03
N SER A 81 -11.33 14.03 11.94
CA SER A 81 -12.36 13.86 12.97
C SER A 81 -11.88 13.16 14.24
N LYS A 82 -10.63 12.64 14.27
CA LYS A 82 -10.12 11.75 15.34
C LYS A 82 -11.12 10.60 15.60
N SER A 83 -11.62 10.00 14.52
CA SER A 83 -12.65 8.98 14.59
C SER A 83 -12.20 7.79 15.45
N THR A 84 -13.14 7.23 16.19
CA THR A 84 -12.99 5.91 16.80
C THR A 84 -12.73 4.86 15.73
N ARG A 85 -12.04 3.77 16.10
CA ARG A 85 -11.70 2.68 15.17
C ARG A 85 -12.96 1.90 14.78
N ASN A 86 -13.60 2.34 13.70
CA ASN A 86 -14.78 1.71 13.09
C ASN A 86 -14.38 0.83 11.89
N GLU A 87 -15.37 0.18 11.28
CA GLU A 87 -15.16 -0.69 10.09
C GLU A 87 -14.48 0.03 8.93
N LEU A 88 -14.82 1.30 8.70
CA LEU A 88 -14.19 2.12 7.64
C LEU A 88 -12.70 2.36 7.92
N CYS A 89 -12.33 2.67 9.16
CA CYS A 89 -10.95 2.82 9.55
C CYS A 89 -10.16 1.51 9.34
N GLN A 90 -10.73 0.39 9.79
CA GLN A 90 -10.11 -0.93 9.62
C GLN A 90 -9.92 -1.27 8.13
N PHE A 91 -10.90 -0.97 7.29
CA PHE A 91 -10.82 -1.16 5.85
C PHE A 91 -9.71 -0.31 5.20
N ILE A 92 -9.61 0.96 5.56
CA ILE A 92 -8.59 1.87 5.02
C ILE A 92 -7.19 1.43 5.48
N GLU A 93 -7.04 1.07 6.75
CA GLU A 93 -5.80 0.51 7.29
C GLU A 93 -5.42 -0.79 6.56
N ALA A 94 -6.38 -1.68 6.32
CA ALA A 94 -6.16 -2.90 5.56
C ALA A 94 -5.64 -2.60 4.15
N MET A 95 -6.31 -1.70 3.42
CA MET A 95 -5.91 -1.35 2.05
C MET A 95 -4.52 -0.72 2.00
N TYR A 96 -4.16 0.10 2.98
CA TYR A 96 -2.82 0.67 3.08
C TYR A 96 -1.75 -0.41 3.31
N ILE A 97 -1.98 -1.32 4.27
CA ILE A 97 -1.05 -2.43 4.57
C ILE A 97 -0.92 -3.37 3.37
N ILE A 98 -2.06 -3.76 2.78
CA ILE A 98 -2.08 -4.64 1.61
C ILE A 98 -1.29 -3.99 0.47
N ASN A 99 -1.54 -2.71 0.17
CA ASN A 99 -0.83 -2.03 -0.90
C ASN A 99 0.68 -1.98 -0.67
N MET A 100 1.09 -1.62 0.54
CA MET A 100 2.50 -1.56 0.91
C MET A 100 3.18 -2.92 0.70
N VAL A 101 2.57 -3.99 1.21
CA VAL A 101 3.16 -5.34 1.15
C VAL A 101 3.16 -5.85 -0.29
N VAL A 102 2.02 -5.81 -0.99
CA VAL A 102 1.91 -6.26 -2.40
C VAL A 102 2.91 -5.52 -3.27
N SER A 103 3.02 -4.20 -3.15
CA SER A 103 3.94 -3.39 -3.96
C SER A 103 5.40 -3.80 -3.79
N ILE A 104 5.84 -4.02 -2.55
CA ILE A 104 7.21 -4.47 -2.25
C ILE A 104 7.49 -5.82 -2.94
N TYR A 105 6.61 -6.82 -2.75
CA TYR A 105 6.80 -8.14 -3.35
C TYR A 105 6.77 -8.12 -4.87
N ILE A 106 5.86 -7.34 -5.46
CA ILE A 106 5.75 -7.22 -6.92
C ILE A 106 7.01 -6.57 -7.51
N ILE A 107 7.53 -5.49 -6.90
CA ILE A 107 8.77 -4.85 -7.34
C ILE A 107 9.96 -5.80 -7.19
N SER A 108 10.01 -6.58 -6.12
CA SER A 108 11.03 -7.64 -5.94
C SER A 108 10.94 -8.71 -7.01
N PHE A 109 9.75 -9.21 -7.35
CA PHE A 109 9.57 -10.19 -8.42
C PHE A 109 9.97 -9.63 -9.78
N ILE A 110 9.63 -8.37 -10.09
CA ILE A 110 10.08 -7.69 -11.32
C ILE A 110 11.62 -7.62 -11.35
N SER A 111 12.25 -7.27 -10.22
CA SER A 111 13.71 -7.14 -10.13
C SER A 111 14.41 -8.48 -10.32
N ILE A 112 13.91 -9.55 -9.69
CA ILE A 112 14.41 -10.92 -9.84
C ILE A 112 14.24 -11.40 -11.29
N ASP A 113 13.06 -11.17 -11.88
CA ASP A 113 12.76 -11.53 -13.27
C ASP A 113 13.72 -10.84 -14.26
N ARG A 114 14.00 -9.54 -14.05
CA ARG A 114 14.99 -8.79 -14.85
C ARG A 114 16.41 -9.33 -14.66
N TYR A 115 16.79 -9.64 -13.43
CA TYR A 115 18.11 -10.21 -13.14
C TYR A 115 18.33 -11.57 -13.83
N ILE A 116 17.35 -12.48 -13.73
CA ILE A 116 17.42 -13.80 -14.38
C ILE A 116 17.48 -13.65 -15.90
N ALA A 117 16.71 -12.71 -16.48
CA ALA A 117 16.72 -12.46 -17.92
C ALA A 117 18.08 -12.03 -18.44
N ILE A 118 18.80 -11.20 -17.68
CA ILE A 118 20.11 -10.67 -18.05
C ILE A 118 21.20 -11.72 -17.85
N LYS A 119 21.24 -12.36 -16.67
CA LYS A 119 22.34 -13.26 -16.29
C LYS A 119 22.17 -14.69 -16.82
N HIS A 120 20.94 -15.15 -17.01
CA HIS A 120 20.62 -16.54 -17.35
C HIS A 120 19.54 -16.65 -18.45
N PRO A 121 19.80 -16.17 -19.68
CA PRO A 121 18.79 -16.08 -20.74
C PRO A 121 18.15 -17.43 -21.13
N LEU A 122 18.92 -18.53 -21.10
CA LEU A 122 18.40 -19.87 -21.36
C LEU A 122 17.44 -20.36 -20.26
N LYS A 123 17.75 -20.06 -18.99
CA LYS A 123 16.91 -20.39 -17.83
C LYS A 123 15.66 -19.50 -17.80
N ALA A 124 15.80 -18.23 -18.18
CA ALA A 124 14.71 -17.27 -18.29
C ALA A 124 13.63 -17.73 -19.27
N ARG A 125 14.00 -18.32 -20.41
CA ARG A 125 13.04 -18.82 -21.41
C ARG A 125 12.11 -19.93 -20.87
N THR A 126 12.60 -20.76 -19.95
CA THR A 126 11.83 -21.87 -19.35
C THR A 126 11.05 -21.45 -18.10
N PHE A 127 11.59 -20.49 -17.33
CA PHE A 127 10.96 -20.01 -16.10
C PHE A 127 9.89 -18.94 -16.34
N ARG A 128 10.06 -18.08 -17.35
CA ARG A 128 9.12 -17.02 -17.68
C ARG A 128 7.86 -17.58 -18.32
N SER A 129 6.77 -17.53 -17.57
CA SER A 129 5.43 -17.76 -18.09
C SER A 129 4.45 -16.79 -17.42
N PRO A 130 3.58 -16.09 -18.17
CA PRO A 130 2.59 -15.17 -17.60
C PRO A 130 1.61 -15.90 -16.67
N SER A 131 1.34 -17.18 -16.91
CA SER A 131 0.50 -18.00 -16.03
C SER A 131 1.15 -18.25 -14.67
N LYS A 132 2.46 -18.50 -14.63
CA LYS A 132 3.22 -18.64 -13.37
C LYS A 132 3.25 -17.31 -12.61
N ALA A 133 3.46 -16.20 -13.31
CA ALA A 133 3.40 -14.87 -12.71
C ALA A 133 2.02 -14.56 -12.10
N ALA A 134 0.94 -14.92 -12.81
CA ALA A 134 -0.43 -14.76 -12.31
C ALA A 134 -0.69 -15.62 -11.07
N LEU A 135 -0.22 -16.87 -11.06
CA LEU A 135 -0.32 -17.75 -9.90
C LEU A 135 0.43 -17.17 -8.69
N LEU A 136 1.66 -16.70 -8.87
CA LEU A 136 2.45 -16.06 -7.81
C LEU A 136 1.76 -14.82 -7.25
N CYS A 137 1.20 -13.97 -8.11
CA CYS A 137 0.42 -12.82 -7.67
C CYS A 137 -0.83 -13.25 -6.89
N GLY A 138 -1.57 -14.25 -7.39
CA GLY A 138 -2.76 -14.76 -6.71
C GLY A 138 -2.44 -15.29 -5.30
N LEU A 139 -1.37 -16.08 -5.16
CA LEU A 139 -0.90 -16.56 -3.86
C LEU A 139 -0.51 -15.40 -2.95
N LEU A 140 0.26 -14.44 -3.47
CA LEU A 140 0.65 -13.24 -2.73
C LEU A 140 -0.58 -12.49 -2.18
N TRP A 141 -1.60 -12.24 -3.01
CA TRP A 141 -2.84 -11.60 -2.56
C TRP A 141 -3.52 -12.36 -1.42
N VAL A 142 -3.66 -13.68 -1.55
CA VAL A 142 -4.27 -14.52 -0.51
C VAL A 142 -3.50 -14.41 0.81
N PHE A 143 -2.18 -14.56 0.78
CA PHE A 143 -1.35 -14.46 1.97
C PHE A 143 -1.43 -13.08 2.63
N VAL A 144 -1.36 -12.01 1.83
CA VAL A 144 -1.40 -10.64 2.35
C VAL A 144 -2.76 -10.31 2.94
N ILE A 145 -3.86 -10.73 2.32
CA ILE A 145 -5.22 -10.53 2.84
C ILE A 145 -5.41 -11.29 4.17
N ILE A 146 -5.00 -12.56 4.23
CA ILE A 146 -5.11 -13.36 5.47
C ILE A 146 -4.26 -12.77 6.59
N GLY A 147 -3.01 -12.38 6.29
CA GLY A 147 -2.11 -11.76 7.26
C GLY A 147 -2.65 -10.43 7.78
N THR A 148 -3.12 -9.57 6.87
CA THR A 148 -3.65 -8.25 7.22
C THR A 148 -4.93 -8.35 8.04
N THR A 149 -5.88 -9.19 7.64
CA THR A 149 -7.13 -9.39 8.40
C THR A 149 -6.88 -9.98 9.79
N SER A 150 -5.95 -10.94 9.90
CA SER A 150 -5.56 -11.51 11.19
C SER A 150 -4.91 -10.45 12.09
N ASN A 151 -4.06 -9.59 11.51
CA ASN A 151 -3.40 -8.52 12.24
C ASN A 151 -4.39 -7.46 12.74
N ILE A 152 -5.30 -7.00 11.89
CA ILE A 152 -6.32 -6.00 12.25
C ILE A 152 -7.21 -6.53 13.37
N ARG A 153 -7.59 -7.81 13.30
CA ARG A 153 -8.39 -8.49 14.33
C ARG A 153 -7.66 -8.59 15.68
N GLN A 154 -6.35 -8.82 15.67
CA GLN A 154 -5.54 -8.90 16.90
C GLN A 154 -5.22 -7.55 17.52
N ARG A 155 -5.22 -6.47 16.73
CA ARG A 155 -4.91 -5.13 17.21
C ARG A 155 -6.05 -4.62 18.09
N HIS A 156 -5.74 -4.08 19.27
CA HIS A 156 -6.71 -3.51 20.20
C HIS A 156 -6.49 -1.99 20.36
N ALA A 157 -6.68 -1.25 19.26
CA ALA A 157 -6.57 0.21 19.27
C ALA A 157 -7.94 0.89 19.44
N ALA A 158 -8.03 1.88 20.34
CA ALA A 158 -9.25 2.68 20.57
C ALA A 158 -9.47 3.77 19.49
N LEU A 159 -8.38 4.28 18.91
CA LEU A 159 -8.37 5.33 17.90
C LEU A 159 -7.91 4.79 16.55
N CYS A 160 -8.45 5.37 15.47
CA CYS A 160 -8.01 5.07 14.12
C CYS A 160 -6.53 5.43 13.92
N PHE A 161 -5.74 4.53 13.32
CA PHE A 161 -4.29 4.66 13.17
C PHE A 161 -3.49 4.84 14.48
N GLY A 162 -4.09 4.57 15.64
CA GLY A 162 -3.40 4.59 16.92
C GLY A 162 -2.31 3.52 16.98
N LYS A 163 -1.07 3.90 17.29
CA LYS A 163 0.07 2.99 17.32
C LYS A 163 0.10 2.19 18.63
N ASP A 164 -0.14 0.88 18.56
CA ASP A 164 0.18 -0.03 19.67
C ASP A 164 1.70 -0.30 19.67
N THR A 165 2.34 -0.11 20.82
CA THR A 165 3.81 -0.13 21.00
C THR A 165 4.44 -1.53 20.89
N THR A 166 3.67 -2.56 20.57
CA THR A 166 4.11 -3.95 20.58
C THR A 166 4.24 -4.50 19.16
N THR A 167 5.48 -4.48 18.67
CA THR A 167 6.02 -5.08 17.43
C THR A 167 5.69 -4.40 16.09
N PRO A 168 6.69 -4.11 15.23
CA PRO A 168 6.45 -3.60 13.89
C PRO A 168 5.86 -4.72 13.01
N THR A 169 4.56 -4.61 12.74
CA THR A 169 3.78 -5.52 11.87
C THR A 169 4.35 -5.67 10.46
N ALA A 170 5.06 -4.66 9.97
CA ALA A 170 5.84 -4.74 8.73
C ALA A 170 6.93 -5.82 8.81
N LEU A 171 7.57 -6.02 9.96
CA LEU A 171 8.68 -6.97 10.14
C LEU A 171 8.19 -8.43 10.17
N SER A 172 7.02 -8.71 10.77
CA SER A 172 6.41 -10.04 10.79
C SER A 172 5.79 -10.45 9.45
N LEU A 173 5.27 -9.49 8.67
CA LEU A 173 4.78 -9.76 7.32
C LEU A 173 5.94 -9.82 6.31
N LEU A 174 7.00 -9.04 6.50
CA LEU A 174 8.25 -9.17 5.75
C LEU A 174 8.91 -10.53 5.97
N SER A 175 8.81 -11.18 7.13
CA SER A 175 9.32 -12.55 7.30
C SER A 175 8.66 -13.59 6.37
N ILE A 176 7.51 -13.27 5.75
CA ILE A 176 6.93 -14.10 4.68
C ILE A 176 7.85 -14.13 3.44
N PHE A 177 8.77 -13.15 3.26
CA PHE A 177 9.82 -13.20 2.21
C PHE A 177 10.71 -14.44 2.32
N ILE A 178 10.83 -15.02 3.51
CA ILE A 178 11.71 -16.17 3.76
C ILE A 178 10.98 -17.49 3.47
N ALA A 179 9.64 -17.47 3.37
CA ALA A 179 8.84 -18.64 3.04
C ALA A 179 8.77 -18.95 1.53
N PHE A 180 9.36 -18.10 0.69
CA PHE A 180 9.51 -18.26 -0.77
C PHE A 180 11.00 -18.23 -1.15
#